data_AF-A0A7Z1S9X4-F1
#
_entry.id   AF-A0A7Z1S9X4-F1
#
_cell.length_a   1.000
_cell.length_b   1.000
_cell.length_c   1.000
_cell.angle_alpha   90.00
_cell.angle_beta   90.00
_cell.angle_gamma   90.00
#
_symmetry.space_group_name_H-M   'P 1'
#
loop_
_entity.id
_entity.type
_entity.pdbx_description
1 polymer ?
#
loop_
_entity_poly.entity_id
_entity_poly.type
_entity_poly.pdbx_seq_one_letter_code
_entity_poly.pdbx_strand_id
1 'polypeptide(L)'
;ITLPGCGAYVINAGQTGYYRSLYPAANMKALAKGFGTLSSMDQTGLLADNFQLALGGYQPIGLALELVDAVPANGSPAVLAEVPSYLKSSYDMLEGDAAAQAKVSAYAAKKLTPVLAAIGYDARTSEGPQVPVLRTSLVSTLGSMGD
;
A
#
# COMPACT_ATOMS: atom_id res chain seq x y z
N ILE A 1 -10.29 14.20 -22.76
CA ILE A 1 -10.73 14.93 -21.55
C ILE A 1 -9.61 15.85 -21.13
N THR A 2 -9.94 17.10 -20.80
CA THR A 2 -9.00 18.11 -20.29
C THR A 2 -9.55 18.60 -18.96
N LEU A 3 -8.77 18.51 -17.89
CA LEU A 3 -9.19 18.93 -16.55
C LEU A 3 -8.70 20.36 -16.29
N PRO A 4 -9.46 21.20 -15.57
CA PRO A 4 -8.97 22.50 -15.13
C PRO A 4 -7.87 22.29 -14.07
N GLY A 5 -6.66 22.76 -14.39
CA GLY A 5 -5.48 22.69 -13.51
C GLY A 5 -4.34 21.81 -14.04
N CYS A 6 -3.19 21.85 -13.35
CA CYS A 6 -1.99 21.08 -13.70
C CYS A 6 -1.65 20.00 -12.65
N GLY A 7 -2.61 19.67 -11.77
CA GLY A 7 -2.42 18.74 -10.65
C GLY A 7 -2.69 17.29 -11.01
N ALA A 8 -2.27 16.39 -10.11
CA ALA A 8 -2.67 15.00 -10.18
C ALA A 8 -4.20 14.86 -10.08
N TYR A 9 -4.77 13.85 -10.73
CA TYR A 9 -6.20 13.58 -10.71
C TYR A 9 -6.50 12.11 -10.39
N VAL A 10 -7.68 11.88 -9.81
CA VAL A 10 -8.24 10.56 -9.50
C VAL A 10 -9.52 10.39 -10.32
N ILE A 11 -9.60 9.36 -11.17
CA ILE A 11 -10.75 9.15 -12.08
C ILE A 11 -11.94 8.56 -11.30
N ASN A 12 -11.70 7.58 -10.42
CA ASN A 12 -12.72 6.93 -9.59
C ASN A 12 -12.67 7.44 -8.14
N ALA A 13 -12.79 8.75 -7.96
CA ALA A 13 -12.79 9.35 -6.62
C ALA A 13 -13.90 8.75 -5.75
N GLY A 14 -13.55 8.35 -4.53
CA GLY A 14 -14.44 7.63 -3.61
C GLY A 14 -14.74 6.18 -4.03
N GLN A 15 -14.07 5.64 -5.06
CA GLN A 15 -14.16 4.22 -5.44
C GLN A 15 -15.61 3.72 -5.65
N THR A 16 -16.46 4.56 -6.24
CA THR A 16 -17.90 4.26 -6.41
C THR A 16 -18.20 3.46 -7.68
N GLY A 17 -17.31 3.50 -8.67
CA GLY A 17 -17.41 2.71 -9.88
C GLY A 17 -16.74 1.34 -9.77
N TYR A 18 -17.33 0.32 -10.41
CA TYR A 18 -16.77 -1.03 -10.50
C TYR A 18 -15.80 -1.15 -11.71
N TYR A 19 -14.69 -0.43 -11.65
CA TYR A 19 -13.62 -0.46 -12.65
C TYR A 19 -12.29 -0.06 -12.03
N ARG A 20 -11.19 -0.44 -12.68
CA ARG A 20 -9.83 0.02 -12.34
C ARG A 20 -9.40 1.13 -13.27
N SER A 21 -8.69 2.12 -12.74
CA SER A 21 -8.19 3.25 -13.53
C SER A 21 -6.69 3.10 -13.82
N LEU A 22 -6.33 2.92 -15.10
CA LEU A 22 -4.93 2.99 -15.53
C LEU A 22 -4.57 4.44 -15.86
N TYR A 23 -3.57 4.98 -15.16
CA TYR A 23 -3.12 6.37 -15.31
C TYR A 23 -1.80 6.45 -16.08
N PRO A 24 -1.52 7.59 -16.74
CA PRO A 24 -0.16 7.90 -17.17
C PRO A 24 0.80 7.89 -15.97
N ALA A 25 2.03 7.38 -16.16
CA ALA A 25 3.03 7.27 -15.10
C ALA A 25 3.33 8.62 -14.40
N ALA A 26 3.26 9.73 -15.14
CA ALA A 26 3.44 11.07 -14.57
C ALA A 26 2.34 11.42 -13.54
N ASN A 27 1.09 11.03 -13.79
CA ASN A 27 0.00 11.23 -12.84
C ASN A 27 0.20 10.35 -11.60
N MET A 28 0.63 9.09 -11.78
CA MET A 28 0.92 8.20 -10.65
C MET A 28 2.00 8.75 -9.72
N LYS A 29 3.10 9.24 -10.30
CA LYS A 29 4.18 9.89 -9.52
C LYS A 29 3.71 11.14 -8.79
N ALA A 30 2.82 11.91 -9.41
CA ALA A 30 2.23 13.08 -8.77
C ALA A 30 1.26 12.70 -7.63
N LEU A 31 0.45 11.65 -7.82
CA LEU A 31 -0.41 11.08 -6.77
C LEU A 31 0.42 10.53 -5.59
N ALA A 32 1.52 9.83 -5.85
CA ALA A 32 2.40 9.32 -4.80
C ALA A 32 2.96 10.45 -3.92
N LYS A 33 3.37 11.58 -4.50
CA LYS A 33 3.86 12.75 -3.74
C LYS A 33 2.80 13.35 -2.81
N GLY A 34 1.52 13.30 -3.20
CA GLY A 34 0.39 13.82 -2.42
C GLY A 34 -0.44 12.74 -1.73
N PHE A 35 0.06 11.50 -1.64
CA PHE A 35 -0.78 10.36 -1.31
C PHE A 35 -1.47 10.50 0.05
N GLY A 36 -0.73 10.95 1.06
CA GLY A 36 -1.23 11.16 2.41
C GLY A 36 -2.32 12.23 2.54
N THR A 37 -2.52 13.09 1.53
CA THR A 37 -3.59 14.11 1.54
C THR A 37 -4.89 13.62 0.90
N LEU A 38 -4.87 12.47 0.24
CA LEU A 38 -6.06 11.86 -0.35
C LEU A 38 -6.97 11.28 0.75
N SER A 39 -8.24 11.08 0.43
CA SER A 39 -9.14 10.35 1.33
C SER A 39 -8.65 8.92 1.54
N SER A 40 -8.91 8.32 2.70
CA SER A 40 -8.55 6.91 2.95
C SER A 40 -9.13 5.96 1.89
N MET A 41 -10.31 6.28 1.35
CA MET A 41 -10.96 5.48 0.32
C MET A 41 -10.22 5.57 -1.02
N ASP A 42 -9.75 6.76 -1.42
CA ASP A 42 -8.93 6.93 -2.61
C ASP A 42 -7.55 6.29 -2.44
N GLN A 43 -6.95 6.37 -1.24
CA GLN A 43 -5.69 5.70 -0.94
C GLN A 43 -5.80 4.18 -1.13
N THR A 44 -6.81 3.55 -0.51
CA THR A 44 -7.06 2.11 -0.65
C THR A 44 -7.33 1.74 -2.12
N GLY A 45 -8.17 2.51 -2.81
CA GLY A 45 -8.47 2.28 -4.22
C GLY A 45 -7.25 2.35 -5.13
N LEU A 46 -6.42 3.39 -4.97
CA LEU A 46 -5.20 3.55 -5.75
C LEU A 46 -4.19 2.43 -5.49
N LEU A 47 -4.00 2.01 -4.24
CA LEU A 47 -3.14 0.86 -3.90
C LEU A 47 -3.63 -0.41 -4.60
N ALA A 48 -4.92 -0.73 -4.42
CA ALA A 48 -5.51 -1.94 -4.98
C ALA A 48 -5.47 -1.95 -6.51
N ASP A 49 -5.85 -0.85 -7.15
CA ASP A 49 -5.83 -0.74 -8.61
C ASP A 49 -4.44 -0.89 -9.18
N ASN A 50 -3.47 -0.16 -8.64
CA ASN A 50 -2.16 -0.12 -9.26
C ASN A 50 -1.40 -1.41 -9.06
N PHE A 51 -1.55 -2.07 -7.90
CA PHE A 51 -0.96 -3.38 -7.68
C PHE A 51 -1.55 -4.42 -8.64
N GLN A 52 -2.87 -4.42 -8.82
CA GLN A 52 -3.55 -5.40 -9.68
C GLN A 52 -3.34 -5.13 -11.17
N LEU A 53 -3.25 -3.87 -11.58
CA LEU A 53 -2.83 -3.50 -12.94
C LEU A 53 -1.39 -3.94 -13.22
N ALA A 54 -0.49 -3.86 -12.23
CA ALA A 54 0.87 -4.35 -12.36
C ALA A 54 0.92 -5.88 -12.48
N LEU A 55 0.19 -6.61 -11.62
CA LEU A 55 0.06 -8.07 -11.73
C LEU A 55 -0.53 -8.50 -13.07
N GLY A 56 -1.48 -7.73 -13.61
CA GLY A 56 -2.07 -7.95 -14.93
C GLY A 56 -1.18 -7.56 -16.10
N GLY A 57 0.04 -7.06 -15.87
CA GLY A 57 0.98 -6.66 -16.93
C GLY A 57 0.65 -5.33 -17.64
N TYR A 58 -0.29 -4.54 -17.12
CA TYR A 58 -0.69 -3.27 -17.72
C TYR A 58 0.27 -2.11 -17.39
N GLN A 59 1.09 -2.27 -16.34
CA GLN A 59 2.10 -1.29 -15.96
C GLN A 59 3.25 -1.94 -15.16
N PRO A 60 4.42 -1.28 -15.05
CA PRO A 60 5.49 -1.75 -14.19
C PRO A 60 5.08 -1.76 -12.70
N ILE A 61 5.42 -2.84 -11.98
CA ILE A 61 5.14 -2.97 -10.54
C ILE A 61 5.77 -1.86 -9.69
N GLY A 62 6.84 -1.23 -10.19
CA GLY A 62 7.47 -0.08 -9.54
C GLY A 62 6.50 1.07 -9.25
N LEU A 63 5.52 1.33 -10.12
CA LEU A 63 4.51 2.38 -9.87
C LEU A 63 3.57 2.03 -8.71
N ALA A 64 3.24 0.74 -8.56
CA ALA A 64 2.46 0.28 -7.42
C ALA A 64 3.26 0.37 -6.12
N LEU A 65 4.54 -0.05 -6.15
CA LEU A 65 5.43 0.02 -4.99
C LEU A 65 5.75 1.46 -4.57
N GLU A 66 5.79 2.42 -5.51
CA GLU A 66 5.87 3.86 -5.18
C GLU A 66 4.68 4.33 -4.34
N LEU A 67 3.46 3.84 -4.58
CA LEU A 67 2.30 4.14 -3.72
C LEU A 67 2.40 3.48 -2.35
N VAL A 68 2.87 2.23 -2.31
CA VAL A 68 3.12 1.51 -1.05
C VAL A 68 4.11 2.27 -0.18
N ASP A 69 5.18 2.81 -0.77
CA ASP A 69 6.14 3.68 -0.07
C ASP A 69 5.52 5.01 0.37
N ALA A 70 4.59 5.56 -0.42
CA ALA A 70 3.92 6.82 -0.10
C ALA A 70 2.91 6.72 1.07
N VAL A 71 2.54 5.53 1.53
CA VAL A 71 1.67 5.37 2.70
C VAL A 71 2.40 5.88 3.96
N PRO A 72 1.88 6.91 4.65
CA PRO A 72 2.51 7.43 5.85
C PRO A 72 2.31 6.48 7.03
N ALA A 73 3.34 6.29 7.86
CA ALA A 73 3.29 5.36 9.01
C ALA A 73 2.26 5.76 10.09
N ASN A 74 1.84 7.03 10.11
CA ASN A 74 0.78 7.57 10.96
C ASN A 74 -0.55 7.74 10.21
N GLY A 75 -0.71 7.07 9.06
CA GLY A 75 -1.93 7.09 8.27
C GLY A 75 -3.10 6.36 8.92
N SER A 76 -4.22 6.30 8.21
CA SER A 76 -5.40 5.56 8.65
C SER A 76 -5.06 4.07 8.88
N PRO A 77 -5.47 3.46 10.01
CA PRO A 77 -5.27 2.04 10.23
C PRO A 77 -5.86 1.16 9.13
N ALA A 78 -6.97 1.58 8.50
CA ALA A 78 -7.57 0.87 7.38
C ALA A 78 -6.64 0.82 6.15
N VAL A 79 -5.98 1.94 5.82
CA VAL A 79 -5.05 2.00 4.67
C VAL A 79 -3.77 1.24 4.99
N LEU A 80 -3.26 1.40 6.21
CA LEU A 80 -2.08 0.68 6.68
C LEU A 80 -2.30 -0.84 6.68
N ALA A 81 -3.52 -1.33 6.89
CA ALA A 81 -3.83 -2.76 6.93
C ALA A 81 -3.65 -3.46 5.57
N GLU A 82 -3.73 -2.70 4.47
CA GLU A 82 -3.55 -3.20 3.10
C GLU A 82 -2.07 -3.46 2.76
N VAL A 83 -1.18 -2.58 3.24
CA VAL A 83 0.26 -2.53 2.90
C VAL A 83 0.97 -3.88 3.08
N PRO A 84 0.80 -4.62 4.19
CA PRO A 84 1.52 -5.88 4.40
C PRO A 84 1.21 -6.91 3.31
N SER A 85 -0.03 -6.97 2.81
CA SER A 85 -0.42 -7.94 1.78
C SER A 85 0.29 -7.70 0.44
N TYR A 86 0.49 -6.43 0.04
CA TYR A 86 1.22 -6.09 -1.18
C TYR A 86 2.71 -6.44 -1.08
N LEU A 87 3.31 -6.23 0.10
CA LEU A 87 4.70 -6.60 0.35
C LEU A 87 4.87 -8.11 0.41
N LYS A 88 3.93 -8.83 1.05
CA LYS A 88 3.89 -10.28 1.06
C LYS A 88 3.78 -10.86 -0.35
N SER A 89 2.86 -10.34 -1.16
CA SER A 89 2.73 -10.76 -2.55
C SER A 89 4.00 -10.48 -3.36
N SER A 90 4.64 -9.33 -3.16
CA SER A 90 5.91 -9.01 -3.83
C SER A 90 7.05 -9.95 -3.43
N TYR A 91 7.10 -10.36 -2.15
CA TYR A 91 8.05 -11.35 -1.65
C TYR A 91 7.79 -12.75 -2.23
N ASP A 92 6.53 -13.15 -2.30
CA ASP A 92 6.13 -14.46 -2.84
C ASP A 92 6.40 -14.57 -4.34
N MET A 93 6.21 -13.49 -5.10
CA MET A 93 6.54 -13.45 -6.54
C MET A 93 8.04 -13.68 -6.83
N LEU A 94 8.90 -13.56 -5.82
CA LEU A 94 10.34 -13.74 -5.91
C LEU A 94 10.79 -15.10 -5.35
N GLU A 95 9.85 -16.04 -5.15
CA GLU A 95 10.18 -17.41 -4.75
C GLU A 95 11.25 -18.01 -5.68
N GLY A 96 12.30 -18.58 -5.08
CA GLY A 96 13.46 -19.11 -5.79
C GLY A 96 14.60 -18.10 -5.97
N ASP A 97 14.40 -16.80 -5.72
CA ASP A 97 15.46 -15.79 -5.66
C ASP A 97 15.63 -15.26 -4.24
N ALA A 98 16.42 -15.98 -3.44
CA ALA A 98 16.67 -15.63 -2.03
C ALA A 98 17.28 -14.23 -1.86
N ALA A 99 18.10 -13.76 -2.80
CA ALA A 99 18.73 -12.45 -2.72
C ALA A 99 17.70 -11.33 -2.97
N ALA A 100 16.76 -11.54 -3.88
CA ALA A 100 15.66 -10.61 -4.10
C ALA A 100 14.63 -10.64 -2.96
N GLN A 101 14.27 -11.83 -2.47
CA GLN A 101 13.40 -11.99 -1.29
C GLN A 101 13.96 -11.25 -0.07
N ALA A 102 15.26 -11.38 0.22
CA ALA A 102 15.91 -10.67 1.33
C ALA A 102 15.80 -9.14 1.20
N LYS A 103 15.83 -8.59 -0.02
CA LYS A 103 15.64 -7.14 -0.24
C LYS A 103 14.20 -6.70 0.09
N VAL A 104 13.20 -7.51 -0.28
CA VAL A 104 11.80 -7.22 0.05
C VAL A 104 11.56 -7.35 1.54
N SER A 105 12.06 -8.40 2.20
CA SER A 105 11.96 -8.56 3.66
C SER A 105 12.58 -7.39 4.41
N ALA A 106 13.79 -6.96 4.03
CA ALA A 106 14.46 -5.83 4.66
C ALA A 106 13.68 -4.52 4.49
N TYR A 107 13.10 -4.29 3.31
CA TYR A 107 12.23 -3.14 3.07
C TYR A 107 10.93 -3.23 3.89
N ALA A 108 10.30 -4.40 3.94
CA ALA A 108 9.08 -4.64 4.70
C ALA A 108 9.28 -4.40 6.19
N ALA A 109 10.34 -4.96 6.80
CA ALA A 109 10.70 -4.71 8.18
C ALA A 109 10.87 -3.20 8.46
N LYS A 110 11.66 -2.51 7.61
CA LYS A 110 11.87 -1.06 7.75
C LYS A 110 10.55 -0.26 7.69
N LYS A 111 9.61 -0.67 6.82
CA LYS A 111 8.34 0.04 6.61
C LYS A 111 7.29 -0.27 7.69
N LEU A 112 7.19 -1.54 8.10
CA LEU A 112 6.08 -2.07 8.89
C LEU A 112 6.37 -2.12 10.40
N THR A 113 7.62 -2.37 10.80
CA THR A 113 7.98 -2.48 12.22
C THR A 113 7.67 -1.21 13.03
N PRO A 114 7.90 0.02 12.52
CA PRO A 114 7.48 1.23 13.23
C PRO A 114 5.96 1.33 13.44
N VAL A 115 5.16 0.80 12.50
CA VAL A 115 3.68 0.79 12.60
C VAL A 115 3.25 -0.21 13.67
N LEU A 116 3.83 -1.42 13.66
CA LEU A 116 3.54 -2.42 14.69
C LEU A 116 3.95 -1.94 16.08
N ALA A 117 5.11 -1.30 16.21
CA ALA A 117 5.58 -0.73 17.47
C ALA A 117 4.61 0.34 18.03
N ALA A 118 4.00 1.15 17.17
CA ALA A 118 3.05 2.18 17.58
C ALA A 118 1.74 1.59 18.16
N ILE A 119 1.20 0.56 17.52
CA ILE A 119 -0.08 -0.05 17.91
C ILE A 119 0.07 -1.16 18.96
N GLY A 120 1.24 -1.80 19.03
CA GLY A 120 1.56 -2.90 19.94
C GLY A 120 0.91 -4.25 19.58
N TYR A 121 1.40 -5.31 20.24
CA TYR A 121 0.91 -6.68 20.07
C TYR A 121 -0.39 -6.96 20.84
N ASP A 122 -0.64 -6.23 21.92
CA ASP A 122 -1.82 -6.43 22.75
C ASP A 122 -2.95 -5.49 22.35
N ALA A 123 -4.19 -5.96 22.47
CA ALA A 123 -5.37 -5.14 22.28
C ALA A 123 -5.45 -4.05 23.37
N ARG A 124 -5.78 -2.83 22.98
CA ARG A 124 -6.00 -1.70 23.89
C ARG A 124 -7.48 -1.35 23.92
N THR A 125 -8.01 -1.03 25.10
CA THR A 125 -9.44 -0.69 25.27
C THR A 125 -9.90 0.50 24.41
N SER A 126 -8.98 1.41 24.06
CA SER A 126 -9.25 2.60 23.26
C SER A 126 -8.95 2.44 21.76
N GLU A 127 -8.63 1.24 21.27
CA GLU A 127 -8.25 1.07 19.87
C GLU A 127 -9.46 1.09 18.94
N GLY A 128 -9.30 1.73 17.79
CA GLY A 128 -10.33 1.73 16.74
C GLY A 128 -10.50 0.33 16.13
N PRO A 129 -11.65 0.06 15.49
CA PRO A 129 -12.00 -1.28 14.99
C PRO A 129 -11.06 -1.83 13.93
N GLN A 130 -10.28 -0.96 13.27
CA GLN A 130 -9.31 -1.35 12.23
C GLN A 130 -7.92 -1.70 12.80
N VAL A 131 -7.63 -1.36 14.06
CA VAL A 131 -6.33 -1.66 14.68
C VAL A 131 -6.08 -3.16 14.86
N PRO A 132 -7.05 -4.00 15.29
CA PRO A 132 -6.87 -5.45 15.32
C PRO A 132 -6.55 -6.06 13.95
N VAL A 133 -7.21 -5.57 12.89
CA VAL A 133 -6.99 -6.04 11.51
C VAL A 133 -5.58 -5.69 11.05
N LEU A 134 -5.18 -4.42 11.25
CA LEU A 134 -3.82 -3.95 10.98
C LEU A 134 -2.77 -4.80 11.73
N ARG A 135 -2.96 -5.01 13.04
CA ARG A 135 -2.05 -5.81 13.87
C ARG A 135 -1.89 -7.22 13.33
N THR A 136 -2.99 -7.88 12.97
CA THR A 136 -2.97 -9.25 12.43
C THR A 136 -2.19 -9.30 11.11
N SER A 137 -2.44 -8.34 10.22
CA SER A 137 -1.75 -8.21 8.92
C SER A 137 -0.24 -7.99 9.08
N LEU A 138 0.16 -7.10 10.00
CA LEU A 138 1.56 -6.80 10.33
C LEU A 138 2.28 -8.02 10.90
N VAL A 139 1.74 -8.63 11.95
CA VAL A 139 2.38 -9.77 12.64
C VAL A 139 2.54 -10.96 11.70
N SER A 140 1.49 -11.28 10.93
CA SER A 140 1.53 -12.38 9.96
C SER A 140 2.59 -12.15 8.88
N THR A 141 2.63 -10.93 8.32
CA THR A 141 3.55 -10.61 7.22
C THR A 141 5.00 -10.57 7.69
N LEU A 142 5.29 -9.86 8.79
CA LEU A 142 6.63 -9.77 9.37
C LEU A 142 7.17 -11.16 9.75
N GLY A 143 6.36 -11.95 10.46
CA GLY A 143 6.75 -13.32 10.83
C GLY A 143 6.98 -14.23 9.64
N SER A 144 6.19 -14.10 8.57
CA SER A 144 6.40 -14.89 7.34
C SER A 144 7.67 -14.54 6.57
N MET A 145 8.24 -13.35 6.83
CA MET A 145 9.46 -12.84 6.22
C MET A 145 10.70 -13.00 7.11
N GLY A 146 10.54 -13.60 8.29
CA GLY A 146 11.62 -13.95 9.22
C GLY A 146 11.96 -12.90 10.28
N ASP A 147 11.05 -11.94 10.55
CA ASP A 147 11.15 -10.99 11.68
C ASP A 147 10.46 -11.57 12.95
#